data_AF-A0A932JXR2-F1
#
_entry.id   AF-A0A932JXR2-F1
#
_cell.length_a   1.000
_cell.length_b   1.000
_cell.length_c   1.000
_cell.angle_alpha   90.00
_cell.angle_beta   90.00
_cell.angle_gamma   90.00
#
_symmetry.space_group_name_H-M   'P 1'
#
loop_
_entity.id
_entity.type
_entity.pdbx_description
1 polymer ?
#
loop_
_entity_poly.entity_id
_entity_poly.type
_entity_poly.pdbx_seq_one_letter_code
_entity_poly.pdbx_strand_id
1 'polypeptide(L)'
;MLSMICAFTMVYCMLLIFVGVIIFHARKSDILLRAYGLDISASLITWVPWALSFYLFGFLGLVGSFVAQFFFLSTFSFVHARLHNYKGPTIKSALNKIVGVFRNHIGLVISLFALPVFWIVRLGEIIIYPLLMWTLGFPKYKQDEWINISRHKFEGLVGHDLIWCLYCDWMTGIYSLGGEMLRNVESFWCPIRFYDGKKCENCKTDFPDIEKWIPMDGTISDVTALLKEKYPIKSKEPRGWFGHPDRKI
;
A
#
# COMPACT_ATOMS: atom_id res chain seq x y z
N MET A 1 -14.99 -9.48 30.33
CA MET A 1 -15.62 -10.42 29.37
C MET A 1 -16.72 -9.77 28.56
N LEU A 2 -17.72 -9.11 29.18
CA LEU A 2 -18.81 -8.43 28.48
C LEU A 2 -18.32 -7.39 27.44
N SER A 3 -17.39 -6.50 27.81
CA SER A 3 -16.84 -5.48 26.90
C SER A 3 -16.17 -6.06 25.65
N MET A 4 -15.54 -7.23 25.78
CA MET A 4 -14.88 -7.92 24.65
C MET A 4 -15.93 -8.52 23.69
N ILE A 5 -17.00 -9.10 24.21
CA ILE A 5 -18.12 -9.65 23.41
C ILE A 5 -18.87 -8.52 22.70
N CYS A 6 -19.12 -7.40 23.39
CA CYS A 6 -19.72 -6.21 22.80
C CYS A 6 -18.86 -5.66 21.66
N ALA A 7 -17.56 -5.48 21.88
CA ALA A 7 -16.63 -5.03 20.85
C ALA A 7 -16.59 -5.98 19.66
N PHE A 8 -16.51 -7.29 19.91
CA PHE A 8 -16.51 -8.31 18.87
C PHE A 8 -17.76 -8.20 17.99
N THR A 9 -18.94 -8.16 18.61
CA THR A 9 -20.23 -8.13 17.91
C THR A 9 -20.38 -6.85 17.10
N MET A 10 -20.04 -5.71 17.70
CA MET A 10 -20.08 -4.41 17.05
C MET A 10 -19.20 -4.40 15.79
N VAL A 11 -17.93 -4.79 15.94
CA VAL A 11 -16.97 -4.80 14.82
C VAL A 11 -17.41 -5.77 13.72
N TYR A 12 -17.85 -6.97 14.08
CA TYR A 12 -18.30 -7.95 13.10
C TYR A 12 -19.49 -7.42 12.27
N CYS A 13 -20.49 -6.82 12.92
CA CYS A 13 -21.62 -6.20 12.24
C CYS A 13 -21.20 -5.00 11.38
N MET A 14 -20.30 -4.14 11.88
CA MET A 14 -19.76 -3.02 11.10
C MET A 14 -19.08 -3.50 9.83
N LEU A 15 -18.26 -4.55 9.91
CA LEU A 15 -17.55 -5.11 8.75
C LEU A 15 -18.52 -5.70 7.72
N LEU A 16 -19.58 -6.38 8.15
CA LEU A 16 -20.64 -6.85 7.26
C LEU A 16 -21.29 -5.69 6.48
N ILE A 17 -21.62 -4.60 7.19
CA ILE A 17 -22.23 -3.41 6.60
C ILE A 17 -21.25 -2.76 5.62
N PHE A 18 -20.01 -2.49 6.04
CA PHE A 18 -19.02 -1.82 5.21
C PHE A 18 -18.69 -2.61 3.96
N VAL A 19 -18.44 -3.91 4.08
CA VAL A 19 -18.16 -4.76 2.92
C VAL A 19 -19.38 -4.85 2.01
N GLY A 20 -20.60 -4.93 2.56
CA GLY A 20 -21.83 -4.88 1.75
C GLY A 20 -21.96 -3.58 0.94
N VAL A 21 -21.71 -2.43 1.59
CA VAL A 21 -21.73 -1.10 0.95
C VAL A 21 -20.64 -0.99 -0.12
N ILE A 22 -19.42 -1.43 0.19
CA ILE A 22 -18.28 -1.39 -0.73
C ILE A 22 -18.56 -2.26 -1.95
N ILE A 23 -19.01 -3.51 -1.78
CA ILE A 23 -19.35 -4.41 -2.90
C ILE A 23 -20.47 -3.81 -3.74
N PHE A 24 -21.50 -3.24 -3.12
CA PHE A 24 -22.61 -2.63 -3.85
C PHE A 24 -22.17 -1.43 -4.70
N HIS A 25 -21.34 -0.55 -4.15
CA HIS A 25 -20.84 0.62 -4.87
C HIS A 25 -19.77 0.25 -5.91
N ALA A 26 -18.88 -0.69 -5.60
CA ALA A 26 -17.87 -1.19 -6.54
C ALA A 26 -18.48 -1.80 -7.80
N ARG A 27 -19.72 -2.31 -7.74
CA ARG A 27 -20.47 -2.76 -8.93
C ARG A 27 -20.94 -1.63 -9.83
N LYS A 28 -21.07 -0.40 -9.29
CA LYS A 28 -21.55 0.77 -10.03
C LYS A 28 -20.42 1.69 -10.45
N SER A 29 -19.34 1.77 -9.67
CA SER A 29 -18.18 2.60 -9.98
C SER A 29 -16.90 2.06 -9.34
N ASP A 30 -15.77 2.27 -10.03
CA ASP A 30 -14.44 1.87 -9.53
C ASP A 30 -13.88 2.87 -8.50
N ILE A 31 -14.63 3.89 -8.07
CA ILE A 31 -14.09 4.99 -7.27
C ILE A 31 -13.58 4.51 -5.90
N LEU A 32 -14.25 3.53 -5.30
CA LEU A 32 -13.85 2.91 -4.03
C LEU A 32 -12.67 1.93 -4.18
N LEU A 33 -12.25 1.66 -5.42
CA LEU A 33 -11.15 0.75 -5.74
C LEU A 33 -9.89 1.49 -6.17
N ARG A 34 -9.87 2.83 -6.10
CA ARG A 34 -8.73 3.68 -6.53
C ARG A 34 -8.41 4.77 -5.52
N ALA A 35 -7.12 5.04 -5.34
CA ALA A 35 -6.53 6.11 -4.53
C ALA A 35 -7.30 6.36 -3.22
N TYR A 36 -7.81 7.57 -3.03
CA TYR A 36 -8.50 7.98 -1.80
C TYR A 36 -9.78 7.18 -1.51
N GLY A 37 -10.51 6.72 -2.52
CA GLY A 37 -11.69 5.87 -2.29
C GLY A 37 -11.31 4.49 -1.79
N LEU A 38 -10.16 3.97 -2.25
CA LEU A 38 -9.56 2.77 -1.71
C LEU A 38 -9.02 2.99 -0.29
N ASP A 39 -8.41 4.14 -0.01
CA ASP A 39 -7.95 4.48 1.34
C ASP A 39 -9.12 4.51 2.33
N ILE A 40 -10.27 5.05 1.96
CA ILE A 40 -11.49 5.02 2.79
C ILE A 40 -11.94 3.58 3.02
N SER A 41 -12.08 2.80 1.94
CA SER A 41 -12.55 1.41 2.00
C SER A 41 -11.64 0.54 2.87
N ALA A 42 -10.33 0.64 2.66
CA ALA A 42 -9.33 -0.09 3.42
C ALA A 42 -9.31 0.39 4.89
N SER A 43 -9.43 1.69 5.17
CA SER A 43 -9.47 2.22 6.54
C SER A 43 -10.66 1.68 7.33
N LEU A 44 -11.85 1.69 6.72
CA LEU A 44 -13.09 1.18 7.32
C LEU A 44 -13.02 -0.31 7.67
N ILE A 45 -12.27 -1.09 6.91
CA ILE A 45 -12.11 -2.53 7.14
C ILE A 45 -10.98 -2.83 8.12
N THR A 46 -9.95 -1.98 8.18
CA THR A 46 -8.70 -2.27 8.91
C THR A 46 -8.58 -1.53 10.23
N TRP A 47 -8.09 -0.29 10.25
CA TRP A 47 -7.69 0.39 11.48
C TRP A 47 -8.82 1.17 12.15
N VAL A 48 -9.85 1.61 11.41
CA VAL A 48 -10.99 2.34 12.00
C VAL A 48 -11.72 1.50 13.05
N PRO A 49 -12.04 0.20 12.81
CA PRO A 49 -12.61 -0.66 13.85
C PRO A 49 -11.72 -0.79 15.09
N TRP A 50 -10.40 -0.79 14.93
CA TRP A 50 -9.44 -0.86 16.04
C TRP A 50 -9.51 0.38 16.91
N ALA A 51 -9.41 1.56 16.27
CA ALA A 51 -9.44 2.84 16.94
C ALA A 51 -10.78 3.06 17.66
N LEU A 52 -11.90 2.76 16.99
CA LEU A 52 -13.23 2.88 17.57
C LEU A 52 -13.44 1.91 18.74
N SER A 53 -13.05 0.65 18.59
CA SER A 53 -13.20 -0.35 19.66
C SER A 53 -12.31 -0.02 20.86
N PHE A 54 -11.10 0.47 20.62
CA PHE A 54 -10.22 0.94 21.68
C PHE A 54 -10.79 2.15 22.41
N TYR A 55 -11.34 3.12 21.67
CA TYR A 55 -11.97 4.31 22.26
C TYR A 55 -13.18 3.95 23.14
N LEU A 56 -14.02 3.02 22.70
CA LEU A 56 -15.26 2.66 23.41
C LEU A 56 -15.06 1.65 24.54
N PHE A 57 -14.15 0.69 24.38
CA PHE A 57 -14.01 -0.47 25.29
C PHE A 57 -12.58 -0.70 25.78
N GLY A 58 -11.66 0.23 25.53
CA GLY A 58 -10.25 0.15 25.94
C GLY A 58 -9.50 -1.00 25.26
N PHE A 59 -8.46 -1.51 25.92
CA PHE A 59 -7.62 -2.57 25.38
C PHE A 59 -8.38 -3.88 25.11
N LEU A 60 -9.37 -4.22 25.95
CA LEU A 60 -10.24 -5.37 25.71
C LEU A 60 -11.08 -5.22 24.44
N GLY A 61 -11.47 -3.98 24.10
CA GLY A 61 -12.09 -3.63 22.84
C GLY A 61 -11.19 -3.88 21.64
N LEU A 62 -9.94 -3.43 21.74
CA LEU A 62 -8.94 -3.64 20.69
C LEU A 62 -8.72 -5.13 20.41
N VAL A 63 -8.53 -5.94 21.45
CA VAL A 63 -8.40 -7.41 21.30
C VAL A 63 -9.67 -8.01 20.68
N GLY A 64 -10.85 -7.61 21.17
CA GLY A 64 -12.13 -8.03 20.60
C GLY A 64 -12.27 -7.70 19.11
N SER A 65 -11.76 -6.53 18.68
CA SER A 65 -11.78 -6.10 17.28
C SER A 65 -10.89 -6.96 16.40
N PHE A 66 -9.68 -7.32 16.84
CA PHE A 66 -8.80 -8.20 16.07
C PHE A 66 -9.41 -9.60 15.91
N VAL A 67 -9.98 -10.15 16.98
CA VAL A 67 -10.68 -11.43 16.94
C VAL A 67 -11.87 -11.35 15.97
N ALA A 68 -12.69 -10.30 16.05
CA ALA A 68 -13.83 -10.10 15.14
C ALA A 68 -13.41 -10.02 13.67
N GLN A 69 -12.36 -9.29 13.35
CA GLN A 69 -11.84 -9.21 11.98
C GLN A 69 -11.33 -10.56 11.49
N PHE A 70 -10.60 -11.31 12.31
CA PHE A 70 -10.11 -12.63 11.92
C PHE A 70 -11.27 -13.59 11.60
N PHE A 71 -12.30 -13.59 12.45
CA PHE A 71 -13.52 -14.37 12.22
C PHE A 71 -14.30 -13.86 11.01
N PHE A 72 -14.39 -12.55 10.81
CA PHE A 72 -15.05 -11.94 9.67
C PHE A 72 -14.37 -12.34 8.36
N LEU A 73 -13.05 -12.17 8.24
CA LEU A 73 -12.28 -12.54 7.05
C LEU A 73 -12.40 -14.03 6.74
N SER A 74 -12.37 -14.89 7.76
CA SER A 74 -12.57 -16.33 7.61
C SER A 74 -13.98 -16.65 7.10
N THR A 75 -15.00 -16.01 7.69
CA THR A 75 -16.40 -16.21 7.29
C THR A 75 -16.64 -15.71 5.88
N PHE A 76 -16.22 -14.48 5.57
CA PHE A 76 -16.33 -13.88 4.25
C PHE A 76 -15.62 -14.73 3.20
N SER A 77 -14.39 -15.17 3.47
CA SER A 77 -13.63 -16.05 2.56
C SER A 77 -14.42 -17.32 2.22
N PHE A 78 -14.98 -17.96 3.24
CA PHE A 78 -15.74 -19.20 3.07
C PHE A 78 -17.04 -18.98 2.30
N VAL A 79 -17.84 -17.97 2.71
CA VAL A 79 -19.12 -17.64 2.07
C VAL A 79 -18.90 -17.22 0.62
N HIS A 80 -17.95 -16.33 0.36
CA HIS A 80 -17.62 -15.88 -1.00
C HIS A 80 -17.18 -17.06 -1.89
N ALA A 81 -16.30 -17.94 -1.40
CA ALA A 81 -15.89 -19.11 -2.17
C ALA A 81 -17.08 -20.03 -2.49
N ARG A 82 -17.99 -20.22 -1.54
CA ARG A 82 -19.17 -21.08 -1.71
C ARG A 82 -20.19 -20.48 -2.68
N LEU A 83 -20.43 -19.17 -2.62
CA LEU A 83 -21.35 -18.48 -3.54
C LEU A 83 -20.85 -18.52 -4.99
N HIS A 84 -19.54 -18.46 -5.20
CA HIS A 84 -18.95 -18.50 -6.53
C HIS A 84 -18.75 -19.91 -7.10
N ASN A 85 -18.98 -20.98 -6.31
CA ASN A 85 -18.92 -22.39 -6.72
C ASN A 85 -17.69 -22.77 -7.57
N TYR A 86 -16.57 -22.07 -7.39
CA TYR A 86 -15.38 -22.27 -8.20
C TYR A 86 -14.69 -23.59 -7.83
N LYS A 87 -14.44 -24.44 -8.84
CA LYS A 87 -13.86 -25.78 -8.68
C LYS A 87 -12.44 -25.92 -9.22
N GLY A 88 -11.84 -24.82 -9.71
CA GLY A 88 -10.51 -24.82 -10.29
C GLY A 88 -9.38 -24.79 -9.25
N PRO A 89 -8.11 -24.74 -9.70
CA PRO A 89 -6.97 -24.60 -8.81
C PRO A 89 -7.02 -23.26 -8.06
N THR A 90 -6.57 -23.28 -6.81
CA THR A 90 -6.49 -22.11 -5.92
C THR A 90 -5.06 -21.89 -5.45
N ILE A 91 -4.67 -20.64 -5.25
CA ILE A 91 -3.36 -20.24 -4.70
C ILE A 91 -3.21 -20.86 -3.31
N LYS A 92 -4.24 -20.76 -2.46
CA LYS A 92 -4.26 -21.40 -1.15
C LYS A 92 -3.95 -22.90 -1.24
N SER A 93 -4.61 -23.64 -2.14
CA SER A 93 -4.35 -25.09 -2.26
C SER A 93 -2.94 -25.37 -2.76
N ALA A 94 -2.41 -24.58 -3.69
CA ALA A 94 -1.06 -24.75 -4.20
C ALA A 94 -0.02 -24.49 -3.10
N LEU A 95 -0.12 -23.36 -2.40
CA LEU A 95 0.77 -23.01 -1.29
C LEU A 95 0.69 -24.01 -0.14
N ASN A 96 -0.51 -24.47 0.21
CA ASN A 96 -0.69 -25.50 1.23
C ASN A 96 0.05 -26.81 0.88
N LYS A 97 0.13 -27.18 -0.40
CA LYS A 97 0.90 -28.35 -0.85
C LYS A 97 2.42 -28.09 -0.81
N ILE A 98 2.85 -26.88 -1.13
CA ILE A 98 4.29 -26.52 -1.21
C ILE A 98 4.90 -26.35 0.19
N VAL A 99 4.26 -25.57 1.07
CA VAL A 99 4.84 -25.20 2.37
C VAL A 99 4.11 -25.84 3.56
N GLY A 100 2.98 -26.49 3.34
CA GLY A 100 2.12 -27.03 4.40
C GLY A 100 1.10 -26.00 4.92
N VAL A 101 -0.08 -26.50 5.30
CA VAL A 101 -1.23 -25.67 5.73
C VAL A 101 -0.88 -24.74 6.90
N PHE A 102 -0.20 -25.28 7.91
CA PHE A 102 0.15 -24.54 9.12
C PHE A 102 1.13 -23.39 8.84
N ARG A 103 2.21 -23.66 8.10
CA ARG A 103 3.20 -22.64 7.75
C ARG A 103 2.60 -21.56 6.85
N ASN A 104 1.73 -21.94 5.91
CA ASN A 104 1.01 -20.98 5.08
C ASN A 104 0.14 -20.05 5.94
N HIS A 105 -0.70 -20.60 6.83
CA HIS A 105 -1.57 -19.78 7.68
C HIS A 105 -0.80 -18.88 8.66
N ILE A 106 0.26 -19.39 9.28
CA ILE A 106 1.12 -18.56 10.13
C ILE A 106 1.77 -17.43 9.32
N GLY A 107 2.30 -17.73 8.14
CA GLY A 107 2.91 -16.71 7.27
C GLY A 107 1.95 -15.57 6.96
N LEU A 108 0.69 -15.89 6.68
CA LEU A 108 -0.36 -14.90 6.43
C LEU A 108 -0.68 -14.07 7.67
N VAL A 109 -0.84 -14.69 8.83
CA VAL A 109 -1.07 -13.96 10.10
C VAL A 109 0.11 -13.05 10.43
N ILE A 110 1.35 -13.52 10.25
CA ILE A 110 2.55 -12.70 10.45
C ILE A 110 2.57 -11.53 9.47
N SER A 111 2.21 -11.74 8.21
CA SER A 111 2.21 -10.68 7.20
C SER A 111 1.22 -9.54 7.50
N LEU A 112 0.18 -9.79 8.31
CA LEU A 112 -0.75 -8.74 8.75
C LEU A 112 -0.09 -7.67 9.61
N PHE A 113 1.05 -7.96 10.27
CA PHE A 113 1.80 -6.94 11.00
C PHE A 113 2.44 -5.90 10.08
N ALA A 114 2.52 -6.14 8.77
CA ALA A 114 2.94 -5.12 7.81
C ALA A 114 1.85 -4.05 7.57
N LEU A 115 0.58 -4.37 7.80
CA LEU A 115 -0.54 -3.46 7.51
C LEU A 115 -0.41 -2.09 8.21
N PRO A 116 -0.08 -1.97 9.51
CA PRO A 116 0.19 -0.67 10.13
C PRO A 116 1.36 0.08 9.49
N VAL A 117 2.41 -0.62 9.05
CA VAL A 117 3.58 -0.02 8.40
C VAL A 117 3.17 0.65 7.09
N PHE A 118 2.38 -0.04 6.26
CA PHE A 118 1.88 0.52 5.01
C PHE A 118 0.91 1.68 5.20
N TRP A 119 0.10 1.66 6.27
CA TRP A 119 -0.70 2.83 6.64
C TRP A 119 0.16 4.04 7.01
N ILE A 120 1.26 3.84 7.74
CA ILE A 120 2.18 4.93 8.08
C ILE A 120 2.83 5.51 6.81
N VAL A 121 3.30 4.64 5.90
CA VAL A 121 3.82 5.08 4.60
C VAL A 121 2.76 5.89 3.85
N ARG A 122 1.54 5.36 3.76
CA ARG A 122 0.43 6.01 3.08
C ARG A 122 0.08 7.39 3.67
N LEU A 123 0.08 7.52 4.99
CA LEU A 123 -0.10 8.81 5.66
C LEU A 123 1.03 9.78 5.32
N GLY A 124 2.27 9.31 5.22
CA GLY A 124 3.40 10.11 4.74
C GLY A 124 3.18 10.63 3.32
N GLU A 125 2.71 9.79 2.41
CA GLU A 125 2.41 10.17 1.02
C GLU A 125 1.29 11.22 0.92
N ILE A 126 0.26 11.12 1.76
CA ILE A 126 -0.91 12.01 1.72
C ILE A 126 -0.65 13.33 2.48
N ILE A 127 0.14 13.31 3.55
CA ILE A 127 0.32 14.47 4.43
C ILE A 127 1.65 15.16 4.15
N ILE A 128 2.75 14.41 4.09
CA ILE A 128 4.11 14.99 4.01
C ILE A 128 4.46 15.36 2.57
N TYR A 129 4.19 14.48 1.60
CA TYR A 129 4.58 14.75 0.22
C TYR A 129 3.93 16.03 -0.37
N PRO A 130 2.65 16.36 -0.10
CA PRO A 130 2.07 17.63 -0.55
C PRO A 130 2.74 18.87 0.04
N LEU A 131 3.29 18.78 1.25
CA LEU A 131 4.08 19.86 1.82
C LEU A 131 5.38 20.06 1.03
N LEU A 132 6.02 18.97 0.58
CA LEU A 132 7.19 19.04 -0.31
C LEU A 132 6.83 19.59 -1.70
N MET A 133 5.66 19.24 -2.24
CA MET A 133 5.16 19.83 -3.49
C MET A 133 4.99 21.35 -3.35
N TRP A 134 4.38 21.80 -2.26
CA TRP A 134 4.13 23.22 -2.02
C TRP A 134 5.41 24.02 -1.74
N THR A 135 6.30 23.49 -0.90
CA THR A 135 7.52 24.19 -0.47
C THR A 135 8.65 24.11 -1.47
N LEU A 136 8.88 22.93 -2.07
CA LEU A 136 10.02 22.62 -2.92
C LEU A 136 9.61 22.39 -4.38
N GLY A 137 8.34 22.61 -4.75
CA GLY A 137 7.89 22.48 -6.14
C GLY A 137 8.06 21.07 -6.70
N PHE A 138 7.95 20.04 -5.85
CA PHE A 138 8.03 18.64 -6.28
C PHE A 138 6.88 18.27 -7.23
N PRO A 139 7.09 17.28 -8.11
CA PRO A 139 6.08 16.87 -9.08
C PRO A 139 4.84 16.28 -8.41
N LYS A 140 3.69 16.50 -9.04
CA LYS A 140 2.45 15.86 -8.61
C LYS A 140 2.32 14.48 -9.24
N TYR A 141 2.10 13.47 -8.41
CA TYR A 141 1.78 12.11 -8.85
C TYR A 141 0.28 11.85 -8.83
N LYS A 142 -0.25 11.28 -9.91
CA LYS A 142 -1.63 10.82 -9.99
C LYS A 142 -1.78 9.52 -9.22
N GLN A 143 -2.26 9.64 -7.98
CA GLN A 143 -2.32 8.57 -7.00
C GLN A 143 -3.05 7.31 -7.48
N ASP A 144 -4.05 7.46 -8.34
CA ASP A 144 -4.88 6.38 -8.89
C ASP A 144 -4.16 5.49 -9.91
N GLU A 145 -3.10 6.00 -10.57
CA GLU A 145 -2.24 5.22 -11.45
C GLU A 145 -1.39 4.20 -10.67
N TRP A 146 -1.15 4.45 -9.37
CA TRP A 146 -0.31 3.62 -8.50
C TRP A 146 -1.14 2.78 -7.54
N ILE A 147 -2.12 3.40 -6.88
CA ILE A 147 -2.92 2.79 -5.83
C ILE A 147 -4.30 2.52 -6.42
N ASN A 148 -4.46 1.32 -6.96
CA ASN A 148 -5.73 0.81 -7.41
C ASN A 148 -5.79 -0.70 -7.20
N ILE A 149 -7.00 -1.22 -7.04
CA ILE A 149 -7.24 -2.65 -7.02
C ILE A 149 -7.61 -3.09 -8.43
N SER A 150 -6.75 -3.87 -9.07
CA SER A 150 -6.95 -4.42 -10.41
C SER A 150 -7.23 -5.92 -10.38
N ARG A 151 -6.67 -6.63 -9.40
CA ARG A 151 -6.68 -8.10 -9.34
C ARG A 151 -8.06 -8.71 -9.13
N HIS A 152 -9.03 -7.96 -8.63
CA HIS A 152 -10.42 -8.43 -8.47
C HIS A 152 -11.07 -8.93 -9.78
N LYS A 153 -10.49 -8.61 -10.94
CA LYS A 153 -10.95 -9.03 -12.27
C LYS A 153 -10.37 -10.38 -12.72
N PHE A 154 -9.42 -10.95 -11.98
CA PHE A 154 -8.82 -12.23 -12.33
C PHE A 154 -9.80 -13.38 -12.04
N GLU A 155 -10.15 -14.13 -13.07
CA GLU A 155 -11.07 -15.26 -12.96
C GLU A 155 -10.50 -16.34 -12.02
N GLY A 156 -11.34 -16.83 -11.10
CA GLY A 156 -10.96 -17.85 -10.13
C GLY A 156 -10.34 -17.32 -8.83
N LEU A 157 -10.12 -16.01 -8.69
CA LEU A 157 -9.84 -15.42 -7.37
C LEU A 157 -11.11 -15.40 -6.52
N VAL A 158 -11.23 -16.37 -5.63
CA VAL A 158 -12.39 -16.50 -4.74
C VAL A 158 -11.98 -16.62 -3.29
N GLY A 159 -12.79 -16.03 -2.42
CA GLY A 159 -12.68 -16.18 -0.97
C GLY A 159 -11.33 -15.71 -0.44
N HIS A 160 -10.57 -16.65 0.12
CA HIS A 160 -9.29 -16.37 0.75
C HIS A 160 -8.24 -15.84 -0.25
N ASP A 161 -8.18 -16.40 -1.46
CA ASP A 161 -7.21 -15.96 -2.48
C ASP A 161 -7.50 -14.54 -2.95
N LEU A 162 -8.79 -14.20 -3.09
CA LEU A 162 -9.21 -12.84 -3.43
C LEU A 162 -8.69 -11.86 -2.38
N ILE A 163 -9.02 -12.04 -1.10
CA ILE A 163 -8.66 -11.11 -0.02
C ILE A 163 -7.15 -10.85 0.00
N TRP A 164 -6.33 -11.90 -0.07
CA TRP A 164 -4.88 -11.73 -0.03
C TRP A 164 -4.32 -11.11 -1.30
N CYS A 165 -4.89 -11.41 -2.47
CA CYS A 165 -4.51 -10.71 -3.69
C CYS A 165 -4.85 -9.22 -3.60
N LEU A 166 -6.01 -8.84 -3.05
CA LEU A 166 -6.39 -7.44 -2.84
C LEU A 166 -5.46 -6.72 -1.87
N TYR A 167 -5.11 -7.39 -0.77
CA TYR A 167 -4.15 -6.89 0.22
C TYR A 167 -2.78 -6.61 -0.42
N CYS A 168 -2.23 -7.58 -1.15
CA CYS A 168 -0.96 -7.42 -1.83
C CYS A 168 -1.01 -6.32 -2.91
N ASP A 169 -2.10 -6.24 -3.69
CA ASP A 169 -2.26 -5.20 -4.73
C ASP A 169 -2.15 -3.79 -4.14
N TRP A 170 -2.88 -3.57 -3.03
CA TRP A 170 -2.87 -2.29 -2.32
C TRP A 170 -1.50 -1.94 -1.74
N MET A 171 -0.85 -2.89 -1.04
CA MET A 171 0.49 -2.65 -0.47
C MET A 171 1.54 -2.38 -1.54
N THR A 172 1.50 -3.12 -2.65
CA THR A 172 2.41 -2.90 -3.78
C THR A 172 2.21 -1.51 -4.36
N GLY A 173 0.96 -1.07 -4.56
CA GLY A 173 0.66 0.28 -5.04
C GLY A 173 1.23 1.38 -4.12
N ILE A 174 1.06 1.23 -2.81
CA ILE A 174 1.66 2.15 -1.82
C ILE A 174 3.18 2.11 -1.91
N TYR A 175 3.79 0.92 -1.86
CA TYR A 175 5.24 0.80 -1.90
C TYR A 175 5.85 1.46 -3.15
N SER A 176 5.27 1.20 -4.32
CA SER A 176 5.74 1.72 -5.59
C SER A 176 5.60 3.24 -5.67
N LEU A 177 4.48 3.80 -5.20
CA LEU A 177 4.29 5.25 -5.12
C LEU A 177 5.30 5.89 -4.16
N GLY A 178 5.44 5.34 -2.96
CA GLY A 178 6.41 5.81 -1.96
C GLY A 178 7.84 5.73 -2.47
N GLY A 179 8.20 4.67 -3.20
CA GLY A 179 9.50 4.52 -3.87
C GLY A 179 9.74 5.60 -4.92
N GLU A 180 8.74 5.89 -5.76
CA GLU A 180 8.79 6.97 -6.74
C GLU A 180 8.94 8.36 -6.08
N MET A 181 8.20 8.62 -5.00
CA MET A 181 8.34 9.83 -4.21
C MET A 181 9.74 9.95 -3.58
N LEU A 182 10.26 8.85 -3.02
CA LEU A 182 11.60 8.78 -2.44
C LEU A 182 12.68 9.00 -3.49
N ARG A 183 12.52 8.47 -4.70
CA ARG A 183 13.42 8.74 -5.83
C ARG A 183 13.51 10.24 -6.13
N ASN A 184 12.37 10.93 -6.13
CA ASN A 184 12.37 12.39 -6.31
C ASN A 184 13.06 13.12 -5.15
N VAL A 185 12.83 12.69 -3.90
CA VAL A 185 13.49 13.25 -2.71
C VAL A 185 15.00 13.07 -2.78
N GLU A 186 15.47 11.85 -3.02
CA GLU A 186 16.90 11.51 -3.01
C GLU A 186 17.64 12.23 -4.14
N SER A 187 17.06 12.22 -5.34
CA SER A 187 17.64 12.94 -6.48
C SER A 187 17.69 14.46 -6.25
N PHE A 188 16.68 15.05 -5.58
CA PHE A 188 16.70 16.47 -5.23
C PHE A 188 17.77 16.83 -4.17
N TRP A 189 17.89 16.05 -3.09
CA TRP A 189 18.74 16.39 -1.96
C TRP A 189 20.19 15.88 -2.10
N CYS A 190 20.37 14.68 -2.63
CA CYS A 190 21.62 13.95 -2.60
C CYS A 190 21.77 13.05 -3.84
N PRO A 191 22.01 13.62 -5.03
CA PRO A 191 22.24 12.84 -6.25
C PRO A 191 23.66 12.26 -6.29
N ILE A 192 24.01 11.48 -5.26
CA ILE A 192 25.32 10.87 -5.06
C ILE A 192 25.11 9.36 -4.94
N ARG A 193 25.94 8.57 -5.64
CA ARG A 193 25.91 7.12 -5.54
C ARG A 193 26.39 6.65 -4.16
N PHE A 194 25.76 5.60 -3.64
CA PHE A 194 26.09 5.01 -2.36
C PHE A 194 27.46 4.30 -2.35
N TYR A 195 28.24 4.52 -1.29
CA TYR A 195 29.63 4.05 -1.12
C TYR A 195 29.86 2.55 -1.30
N ASP A 196 29.00 1.68 -0.76
CA ASP A 196 29.22 0.23 -0.75
C ASP A 196 29.05 -0.42 -2.14
N GLY A 197 28.57 0.33 -3.14
CA GLY A 197 28.28 -0.16 -4.50
C GLY A 197 27.10 -1.15 -4.54
N LYS A 198 27.06 -2.14 -3.64
CA LYS A 198 25.97 -3.12 -3.48
C LYS A 198 24.63 -2.45 -3.20
N LYS A 199 24.61 -1.37 -2.40
CA LYS A 199 23.41 -0.56 -2.22
C LYS A 199 22.95 0.06 -3.54
N CYS A 200 23.88 0.59 -4.35
CA CYS A 200 23.53 1.09 -5.68
C CYS A 200 22.94 -0.02 -6.56
N GLU A 201 23.55 -1.21 -6.59
CA GLU A 201 23.03 -2.35 -7.36
C GLU A 201 21.61 -2.74 -6.93
N ASN A 202 21.34 -2.79 -5.63
CA ASN A 202 20.00 -3.08 -5.12
C ASN A 202 19.00 -1.96 -5.49
N CYS A 203 19.44 -0.70 -5.42
CA CYS A 203 18.61 0.46 -5.72
C CYS A 203 18.39 0.69 -7.22
N LYS A 204 19.18 0.13 -8.14
CA LYS A 204 18.98 0.32 -9.59
C LYS A 204 17.57 -0.02 -10.08
N THR A 205 16.90 -0.98 -9.41
CA THR A 205 15.53 -1.37 -9.73
C THR A 205 14.54 -0.22 -9.52
N ASP A 206 14.68 0.50 -8.40
CA ASP A 206 13.77 1.60 -8.02
C ASP A 206 14.30 2.98 -8.48
N PHE A 207 15.60 3.08 -8.72
CA PHE A 207 16.34 4.28 -9.13
C PHE A 207 17.06 4.00 -10.46
N PRO A 208 16.32 3.84 -11.58
CA PRO A 208 16.90 3.49 -12.89
C PRO A 208 17.87 4.57 -13.42
N ASP A 209 17.81 5.78 -12.86
CA ASP A 209 18.65 6.92 -13.18
C ASP A 209 19.86 7.09 -12.26
N ILE A 210 20.12 6.16 -11.33
CA ILE A 210 21.26 6.21 -10.39
C ILE A 210 22.62 6.29 -11.09
N GLU A 211 22.71 5.81 -12.34
CA GLU A 211 23.91 5.95 -13.17
C GLU A 211 24.16 7.38 -13.62
N LYS A 212 23.16 8.26 -13.56
CA LYS A 212 23.31 9.70 -13.85
C LYS A 212 23.71 10.51 -12.62
N TRP A 213 23.77 9.87 -11.46
CA TRP A 213 24.16 10.51 -10.20
C TRP A 213 25.68 10.57 -10.08
N ILE A 214 26.16 11.48 -9.24
CA ILE A 214 27.58 11.70 -9.01
C ILE A 214 28.21 10.43 -8.42
N PRO A 215 29.33 9.94 -8.98
CA PRO A 215 30.09 8.83 -8.42
C PRO A 215 30.46 9.03 -6.95
N MET A 216 30.71 7.94 -6.23
CA MET A 216 31.07 7.98 -4.80
C MET A 216 32.39 8.72 -4.51
N ASP A 217 33.28 8.79 -5.50
CA ASP A 217 34.55 9.51 -5.50
C ASP A 217 34.43 10.94 -6.06
N GLY A 218 33.20 11.36 -6.41
CA GLY A 218 32.92 12.73 -6.85
C GLY A 218 32.99 13.74 -5.70
N THR A 219 32.99 15.01 -6.06
CA THR A 219 33.13 16.13 -5.13
C THR A 219 31.82 16.86 -4.91
N ILE A 220 31.72 17.65 -3.83
CA ILE A 220 30.59 18.56 -3.61
C ILE A 220 30.46 19.57 -4.76
N SER A 221 31.56 19.95 -5.43
CA SER A 221 31.50 20.81 -6.61
C SER A 221 30.68 20.15 -7.72
N ASP A 222 30.91 18.86 -7.99
CA ASP A 222 30.19 18.10 -9.01
C ASP A 222 28.69 18.01 -8.69
N VAL A 223 28.36 17.76 -7.42
CA VAL A 223 26.97 17.75 -6.93
C VAL A 223 26.31 19.12 -7.16
N THR A 224 26.96 20.21 -6.77
CA THR A 224 26.39 21.55 -6.95
C THR A 224 26.24 21.94 -8.42
N ALA A 225 27.16 21.51 -9.29
CA ALA A 225 27.07 21.71 -10.72
C ALA A 225 25.87 20.96 -11.31
N LEU A 226 25.71 19.67 -10.95
CA LEU A 226 24.58 18.85 -11.37
C LEU A 226 23.25 19.44 -10.89
N LEU A 227 23.15 19.89 -9.64
CA LEU A 227 21.94 20.52 -9.12
C LEU A 227 21.59 21.81 -9.86
N LYS A 228 22.57 22.66 -10.19
CA LYS A 228 22.35 23.88 -10.97
C LYS A 228 21.92 23.59 -12.41
N GLU A 229 22.42 22.51 -12.99
CA GLU A 229 22.00 22.04 -14.31
C GLU A 229 20.56 21.52 -14.28
N LYS A 230 20.21 20.67 -13.31
CA LYS A 230 18.87 20.05 -13.21
C LYS A 230 17.79 21.00 -12.73
N TYR A 231 18.14 21.97 -11.89
CA TYR A 231 17.20 22.91 -11.28
C TYR A 231 17.59 24.37 -11.56
N PRO A 232 17.43 24.86 -12.81
CA PRO A 232 17.71 26.25 -13.14
C PRO A 232 16.85 27.21 -12.30
N ILE A 233 17.46 28.27 -11.77
CA ILE A 233 16.83 29.23 -10.85
C ILE A 233 15.52 29.84 -11.41
N LYS A 234 15.43 30.00 -12.73
CA LYS A 234 14.27 30.61 -13.41
C LYS A 234 13.27 29.59 -13.95
N SER A 235 13.49 28.28 -13.74
CA SER A 235 12.55 27.27 -14.19
C SER A 235 11.26 27.33 -13.37
N LYS A 236 10.12 27.31 -14.06
CA LYS A 236 8.79 27.15 -13.46
C LYS A 236 8.32 25.69 -13.46
N GLU A 237 9.10 24.80 -14.06
CA GLU A 237 8.77 23.38 -14.11
C GLU A 237 8.89 22.75 -12.72
N PRO A 238 8.06 21.74 -12.41
CA PRO A 238 8.23 20.96 -11.19
C PRO A 238 9.64 20.37 -11.11
N ARG A 239 10.20 20.33 -9.90
CA ARG A 239 11.53 19.81 -9.61
C ARG A 239 11.52 18.28 -9.59
N GLY A 240 11.29 17.70 -10.77
CA GLY A 240 11.34 16.27 -11.04
C GLY A 240 12.63 15.88 -11.75
N TRP A 241 13.23 14.77 -11.34
CA TRP A 241 14.42 14.22 -12.00
C TRP A 241 14.06 13.39 -13.24
N PHE A 242 15.00 13.25 -14.18
CA PHE A 242 14.82 12.62 -15.50
C PHE A 242 14.18 11.21 -15.45
N GLY A 243 13.24 10.93 -16.37
CA GLY A 243 13.10 9.59 -16.97
C GLY A 243 11.90 8.72 -16.61
N HIS A 244 10.85 9.22 -15.95
CA HIS A 244 9.59 8.47 -15.95
C HIS A 244 8.91 8.60 -17.33
N PRO A 245 8.66 7.50 -18.06
CA PRO A 245 8.07 7.55 -19.40
C PRO A 245 6.67 8.19 -19.45
N ASP A 246 5.97 8.31 -18.33
CA ASP A 246 4.64 8.95 -18.25
C ASP A 246 4.66 10.50 -18.17
N ARG A 247 5.76 11.14 -18.62
CA ARG A 247 5.91 12.60 -18.59
C ARG A 247 6.32 13.19 -19.94
N LYS A 248 5.51 12.92 -20.97
CA LYS A 248 5.23 13.95 -21.98
C LYS A 248 3.85 14.49 -21.65
N ILE A 249 3.79 15.76 -21.25
CA ILE A 249 2.53 16.52 -21.25
C ILE A 249 2.00 16.53 -22.68
#